data_AF-A0A2V6FZ06-F1
#
_entry.id   AF-A0A2V6FZ06-F1
#
_cell.length_a   1.000
_cell.length_b   1.000
_cell.length_c   1.000
_cell.angle_alpha   90.00
_cell.angle_beta   90.00
_cell.angle_gamma   90.00
#
_symmetry.space_group_name_H-M   'P 1'
#
loop_
_entity.id
_entity.type
_entity.pdbx_description
1 polymer ?
#
loop_
_entity_poly.entity_id
_entity_poly.type
_entity_poly.pdbx_seq_one_letter_code
_entity_poly.pdbx_strand_id
1 'polypeptide(L)'
;MAIPGECRSANVSPQKPFWKNKDDGTWSIPKGEAGTDEDLLTRARIEFQEELGIQPQGDWISLRSIKQKGGKTVHAWAFEGDLPPSFELKCNSFEIEWPPRSGKMREFPEVDRAEFFPEEIARCKMNSAQIAFLDRLRDKLRYEDVS
;
A
#
# COMPACT_ATOMS: atom_id res chain seq x y z
N MET A 1 -2.47 2.56 -5.37
CA MET A 1 -1.09 2.48 -5.89
C MET A 1 -0.81 3.80 -6.59
N ALA A 2 0.28 4.50 -6.25
CA ALA A 2 0.68 5.74 -6.92
C ALA A 2 1.95 5.48 -7.74
N ILE A 3 2.07 6.10 -8.91
CA ILE A 3 3.13 5.88 -9.90
C ILE A 3 3.77 7.21 -10.29
N PRO A 4 5.07 7.44 -10.04
CA PRO A 4 5.82 8.60 -10.53
C PRO A 4 5.78 8.70 -12.05
N GLY A 5 6.25 9.82 -12.60
CA GLY A 5 6.55 9.93 -14.03
C GLY A 5 7.53 8.86 -14.55
N GLU A 6 8.17 8.08 -13.66
CA GLU A 6 8.85 6.81 -13.92
C GLU A 6 8.10 5.66 -13.21
N CYS A 7 7.93 4.48 -13.82
CA CYS A 7 7.16 3.35 -13.24
C CYS A 7 7.66 2.88 -11.85
N ARG A 8 7.16 3.50 -10.77
CA ARG A 8 7.38 3.10 -9.38
C ARG A 8 6.05 2.86 -8.68
N SER A 9 6.04 2.14 -7.57
CA SER A 9 4.82 1.85 -6.82
C SER A 9 4.97 2.25 -5.37
N ALA A 10 4.02 3.05 -4.89
CA ALA A 10 3.86 3.35 -3.47
C ALA A 10 3.51 2.07 -2.68
N ASN A 11 4.40 1.71 -1.76
CA ASN A 11 4.24 0.57 -0.88
C ASN A 11 4.41 1.00 0.58
N VAL A 12 3.64 0.38 1.46
CA VAL A 12 3.69 0.52 2.91
C VAL A 12 4.12 -0.79 3.55
N SER A 13 4.95 -0.72 4.59
CA SER A 13 5.34 -1.86 5.41
C SER A 13 4.67 -1.77 6.78
N PRO A 14 3.95 -2.81 7.24
CA PRO A 14 3.36 -2.82 8.57
C PRO A 14 4.46 -2.84 9.63
N GLN A 15 4.26 -2.13 10.75
CA GLN A 15 5.13 -2.34 11.90
C GLN A 15 4.73 -3.63 12.62
N LYS A 16 5.68 -4.57 12.74
CA LYS A 16 5.49 -5.79 13.55
C LYS A 16 6.63 -5.86 14.56
N PRO A 17 6.37 -5.78 15.88
CA PRO A 17 7.41 -5.86 16.93
C PRO A 17 8.29 -7.10 16.85
N PHE A 18 7.82 -8.15 16.18
CA PHE A 18 8.48 -9.43 16.00
C PHE A 18 9.39 -9.51 14.76
N TRP A 19 9.29 -8.60 13.79
CA TRP A 19 9.86 -8.78 12.43
C TRP A 19 10.90 -7.71 12.12
N LYS A 20 11.98 -7.69 12.91
CA LYS A 20 13.07 -6.72 12.72
C LYS A 20 13.88 -6.93 11.41
N ASN A 21 13.75 -8.08 10.74
CA ASN A 21 14.59 -8.49 9.59
C ASN A 21 13.82 -9.04 8.36
N LYS A 22 12.49 -8.90 8.27
CA LYS A 22 11.72 -9.37 7.10
C LYS A 22 11.20 -8.20 6.28
N ASP A 23 12.00 -7.82 5.30
CA ASP A 23 11.68 -6.72 4.38
C ASP A 23 11.09 -7.23 3.06
N ASP A 24 11.46 -8.42 2.60
CA ASP A 24 10.92 -8.98 1.36
C ASP A 24 9.58 -9.71 1.59
N GLY A 25 8.64 -9.53 0.65
CA GLY A 25 7.30 -10.13 0.70
C GLY A 25 6.36 -9.57 1.77
N THR A 26 6.74 -8.51 2.48
CA THR A 26 5.99 -7.95 3.62
C THR A 26 5.32 -6.62 3.32
N TRP A 27 5.73 -5.94 2.26
CA TRP A 27 5.16 -4.66 1.84
C TRP A 27 3.82 -4.87 1.14
N SER A 28 2.97 -3.86 1.19
CA SER A 28 1.68 -3.86 0.51
C SER A 28 1.32 -2.47 0.01
N ILE A 29 0.34 -2.37 -0.89
CA ILE A 29 -0.26 -1.07 -1.20
C ILE A 29 -1.07 -0.53 0.00
N PRO A 30 -1.22 0.81 0.14
CA PRO A 30 -2.16 1.41 1.08
C PRO A 30 -3.56 0.87 0.86
N LYS A 31 -4.23 0.49 1.96
CA LYS A 31 -5.54 -0.17 1.92
C LYS A 31 -6.15 -0.21 3.31
N GLY A 32 -7.47 -0.13 3.35
CA GLY A 32 -8.24 -0.50 4.52
C GLY A 32 -9.59 -1.09 4.17
N GLU A 33 -10.42 -1.23 5.18
CA GLU A 33 -11.69 -1.94 5.09
C GLU A 33 -12.80 -0.97 4.73
N ALA A 34 -13.50 -1.24 3.63
CA ALA A 34 -14.66 -0.47 3.23
C ALA A 34 -15.93 -0.99 3.92
N GLY A 35 -16.84 -0.08 4.26
CA GLY A 35 -18.19 -0.45 4.72
C GLY A 35 -19.01 -1.15 3.63
N THR A 36 -20.10 -1.80 4.02
CA THR A 36 -20.96 -2.62 3.12
C THR A 36 -21.47 -1.86 1.89
N ASP A 37 -21.67 -0.55 2.00
CA ASP A 37 -22.21 0.31 0.95
C ASP A 37 -21.26 1.46 0.56
N GLU A 38 -20.00 1.37 0.99
CA GLU A 38 -19.00 2.39 0.69
C GLU A 38 -18.38 2.14 -0.70
N ASP A 39 -18.28 3.20 -1.50
CA ASP A 39 -17.57 3.13 -2.77
C ASP A 39 -16.09 2.82 -2.54
N LEU A 40 -15.62 1.70 -3.10
CA LEU A 40 -14.29 1.18 -2.84
C LEU A 40 -13.17 2.10 -3.35
N LEU A 41 -13.41 2.84 -4.45
CA LEU A 41 -12.45 3.82 -4.95
C LEU A 41 -12.36 5.02 -4.00
N THR A 42 -13.49 5.48 -3.49
CA THR A 42 -13.56 6.54 -2.47
C THR A 42 -12.83 6.12 -1.21
N ARG A 43 -13.06 4.90 -0.69
CA ARG A 43 -12.28 4.38 0.44
C ARG A 43 -10.79 4.31 0.12
N ALA A 44 -10.40 3.79 -1.04
CA ALA A 44 -8.99 3.70 -1.44
C ALA A 44 -8.29 5.08 -1.50
N ARG A 45 -9.01 6.15 -1.86
CA ARG A 45 -8.51 7.53 -1.83
C ARG A 45 -8.28 8.01 -0.40
N ILE A 46 -9.25 7.77 0.49
CA ILE A 46 -9.16 8.15 1.90
C ILE A 46 -7.99 7.41 2.56
N GLU A 47 -7.88 6.10 2.38
CA GLU A 47 -6.76 5.30 2.91
C GLU A 47 -5.40 5.78 2.45
N PHE A 48 -5.26 6.09 1.15
CA PHE A 48 -4.02 6.65 0.64
C PHE A 48 -3.65 7.95 1.37
N GLN A 49 -4.63 8.82 1.60
CA GLN A 49 -4.42 10.08 2.31
C GLN A 49 -4.16 9.86 3.82
N GLU A 50 -4.82 8.90 4.45
CA GLU A 50 -4.66 8.60 5.89
C GLU A 50 -3.33 7.91 6.18
N GLU A 51 -2.87 7.00 5.32
CA GLU A 51 -1.61 6.27 5.52
C GLU A 51 -0.38 7.05 5.05
N LEU A 52 -0.52 7.94 4.06
CA LEU A 52 0.62 8.68 3.48
C LEU A 52 0.55 10.18 3.74
N GLY A 53 -0.58 10.74 4.15
CA GLY A 53 -0.74 12.18 4.32
C GLY A 53 -0.68 12.98 3.01
N ILE A 54 -0.74 12.30 1.85
CA ILE A 54 -0.70 12.92 0.53
C ILE A 54 -2.11 12.91 -0.06
N GLN A 55 -2.56 14.05 -0.55
CA GLN A 55 -3.81 14.13 -1.30
C GLN A 55 -3.62 13.48 -2.68
N PRO A 56 -4.32 12.36 -2.99
CA PRO A 56 -4.17 11.75 -4.30
C PRO A 56 -4.82 12.63 -5.38
N GLN A 57 -4.15 12.75 -6.52
CA GLN A 57 -4.61 13.54 -7.67
C GLN A 57 -4.60 12.70 -8.95
N GLY A 58 -5.25 13.19 -10.00
CA GLY A 58 -5.25 12.56 -11.31
C GLY A 58 -6.28 11.44 -11.49
N ASP A 59 -6.17 10.80 -12.65
CA ASP A 59 -7.09 9.75 -13.08
C ASP A 59 -6.71 8.39 -12.50
N TRP A 60 -7.72 7.67 -12.05
CA TRP A 60 -7.54 6.39 -11.37
C TRP A 60 -7.83 5.22 -12.32
N ILE A 61 -6.82 4.38 -12.52
CA ILE A 61 -6.89 3.18 -13.35
C ILE A 61 -7.25 2.00 -12.46
N SER A 62 -8.35 1.31 -12.75
CA SER A 62 -8.71 0.09 -12.01
C SER A 62 -7.77 -1.07 -12.36
N LEU A 63 -7.15 -1.65 -11.32
CA LEU A 63 -6.32 -2.87 -11.41
C LEU A 63 -7.10 -4.13 -11.03
N ARG A 64 -8.44 -4.02 -10.93
CA ARG A 64 -9.36 -5.09 -10.51
C ARG A 64 -9.04 -5.60 -9.11
N SER A 65 -9.55 -6.79 -8.75
CA SER A 65 -9.34 -7.40 -7.44
C SER A 65 -8.46 -8.66 -7.47
N ILE A 66 -7.96 -9.03 -6.30
CA ILE A 66 -7.27 -10.29 -6.01
C ILE A 66 -7.85 -10.92 -4.74
N LYS A 67 -7.63 -12.21 -4.55
CA LYS A 67 -7.86 -12.89 -3.27
C LYS A 67 -6.53 -13.13 -2.56
N GLN A 68 -6.43 -12.76 -1.29
CA GLN A 68 -5.26 -13.03 -0.46
C GLN A 68 -5.42 -14.32 0.35
N LYS A 69 -4.32 -14.85 0.91
CA LYS A 69 -4.29 -16.13 1.66
C LYS A 69 -5.26 -16.19 2.86
N GLY A 70 -5.70 -15.06 3.39
CA GLY A 70 -6.70 -14.98 4.46
C GLY A 70 -8.16 -14.96 3.99
N GLY A 71 -8.44 -15.23 2.70
CA GLY A 71 -9.77 -15.16 2.11
C GLY A 71 -10.26 -13.75 1.79
N LYS A 72 -9.56 -12.71 2.27
CA LYS A 72 -9.86 -11.30 1.97
C LYS A 72 -9.70 -11.02 0.47
N THR A 73 -10.67 -10.32 -0.10
CA THR A 73 -10.61 -9.78 -1.46
C THR A 73 -10.09 -8.35 -1.38
N VAL A 74 -9.04 -8.03 -2.14
CA VAL A 74 -8.47 -6.68 -2.22
C VAL A 74 -8.75 -6.12 -3.60
N HIS A 75 -9.36 -4.94 -3.66
CA HIS A 75 -9.54 -4.17 -4.87
C HIS A 75 -8.47 -3.10 -4.94
N ALA A 76 -7.87 -2.89 -6.11
CA ALA A 76 -6.80 -1.92 -6.27
C ALA A 76 -7.02 -1.02 -7.47
N TRP A 77 -6.49 0.20 -7.33
CA TRP A 77 -6.39 1.19 -8.38
C TRP A 77 -5.00 1.80 -8.39
N ALA A 78 -4.58 2.24 -9.56
CA ALA A 78 -3.37 3.01 -9.82
C ALA A 78 -3.71 4.45 -10.19
N PHE A 79 -2.83 5.39 -9.89
CA PHE A 79 -2.88 6.76 -10.40
C PHE A 79 -1.44 7.30 -10.49
N GLU A 80 -1.24 8.33 -11.31
CA GLU A 80 0.06 8.99 -11.45
C GLU A 80 0.31 9.98 -10.29
N GLY A 81 1.48 9.93 -9.66
CA GLY A 81 1.88 10.84 -8.60
C GLY A 81 3.24 10.51 -7.97
N ASP A 82 3.84 11.53 -7.37
CA ASP A 82 5.17 11.50 -6.75
C ASP A 82 5.12 11.70 -5.23
N LEU A 83 6.16 11.24 -4.52
CA LEU A 83 6.42 11.67 -3.14
C LEU A 83 7.08 13.05 -3.15
N PRO A 84 6.53 14.03 -2.40
CA PRO A 84 7.23 15.29 -2.21
C PRO A 84 8.55 15.06 -1.43
N PRO A 85 9.61 15.85 -1.67
CA PRO A 85 10.86 15.75 -0.92
C PRO A 85 10.71 15.90 0.60
N SER A 86 9.65 16.58 1.04
CA SER A 86 9.28 16.78 2.44
C SER A 86 8.30 15.72 2.96
N PHE A 87 8.22 14.55 2.32
CA PHE A 87 7.30 13.50 2.73
C PHE A 87 7.63 12.98 4.13
N GLU A 88 6.67 13.10 5.03
CA GLU A 88 6.70 12.50 6.36
C GLU A 88 5.49 11.57 6.50
N LEU A 89 5.77 10.32 6.86
CA LEU A 89 4.73 9.32 7.05
C LEU A 89 3.82 9.73 8.21
N LYS A 90 2.54 9.92 7.93
CA LYS A 90 1.49 10.05 8.94
C LYS A 90 0.69 8.76 8.92
N CYS A 91 0.83 7.94 9.94
CA CYS A 91 -0.02 6.76 10.11
C CYS A 91 -0.57 6.72 11.53
N ASN A 92 -1.70 6.05 11.68
CA ASN A 92 -2.28 5.79 12.99
C ASN A 92 -1.40 4.81 13.77
N SER A 93 -1.56 4.82 15.08
CA SER A 93 -0.92 3.89 16.00
C SER A 93 -1.93 2.93 16.61
N PHE A 94 -1.46 1.77 17.03
CA PHE A 94 -2.22 0.80 17.80
C PHE A 94 -1.49 0.43 19.08
N GLU A 95 -2.24 0.11 20.12
CA GLU A 95 -1.68 -0.37 21.38
C GLU A 95 -1.73 -1.89 21.44
N ILE A 96 -0.63 -2.50 21.86
CA ILE A 96 -0.56 -3.94 22.15
C ILE A 96 0.24 -4.17 23.43
N GLU A 97 -0.11 -5.22 24.16
CA GLU A 97 0.67 -5.65 25.32
C GLU A 97 2.07 -6.11 24.87
N TRP A 98 3.11 -5.42 25.33
CA TRP A 98 4.49 -5.69 24.95
C TRP A 98 5.51 -5.43 26.07
N PRO A 99 6.37 -6.41 26.41
CA PRO A 99 6.46 -7.78 25.86
C PRO A 99 5.22 -8.64 26.16
N PRO A 100 4.97 -9.74 25.42
CA PRO A 100 3.80 -10.59 25.66
C PRO A 100 3.72 -11.09 27.10
N ARG A 101 2.53 -11.06 27.71
CA ARG A 101 2.26 -11.47 29.11
C ARG A 101 2.94 -10.60 30.18
N SER A 102 3.38 -9.40 29.84
CA SER A 102 3.97 -8.45 30.79
C SER A 102 2.96 -7.56 31.51
N GLY A 103 1.71 -7.52 31.03
CA GLY A 103 0.67 -6.58 31.46
C GLY A 103 0.94 -5.12 31.06
N LYS A 104 1.99 -4.84 30.28
CA LYS A 104 2.36 -3.48 29.86
C LYS A 104 1.86 -3.21 28.45
N MET A 105 1.00 -2.22 28.28
CA MET A 105 0.59 -1.73 26.97
C MET A 105 1.68 -0.83 26.38
N ARG A 106 1.96 -1.00 25.09
CA ARG A 106 2.83 -0.11 24.31
C ARG A 106 2.17 0.23 22.98
N GLU A 107 2.36 1.47 22.59
CA GLU A 107 1.91 2.03 21.32
C GLU A 107 2.95 1.76 20.22
N PHE A 108 2.47 1.36 19.05
CA PHE A 108 3.25 1.12 17.84
C PHE A 108 2.53 1.73 16.63
N PRO A 109 3.19 2.44 15.71
CA PRO A 109 2.59 2.85 14.44
C PRO A 109 2.11 1.64 13.63
N GLU A 110 1.00 1.79 12.93
CA GLU A 110 0.45 0.75 12.05
C GLU A 110 1.35 0.53 10.83
N VAL A 111 1.88 1.62 10.28
CA VAL A 111 2.84 1.63 9.17
C VAL A 111 4.18 2.15 9.67
N ASP A 112 5.25 1.36 9.51
CA ASP A 112 6.59 1.79 9.91
C ASP A 112 7.26 2.64 8.83
N ARG A 113 6.98 2.31 7.56
CA ARG A 113 7.64 2.88 6.38
C ARG A 113 6.69 2.94 5.19
N ALA A 114 6.80 4.01 4.42
CA ALA A 114 6.24 4.11 3.08
C ALA A 114 7.31 4.57 2.09
N GLU A 115 7.36 3.90 0.93
CA GLU A 115 8.39 4.17 -0.07
C GLU A 115 7.86 3.84 -1.46
N PHE A 116 8.37 4.57 -2.46
CA PHE A 116 8.11 4.30 -3.86
C PHE A 116 9.27 3.52 -4.45
N PHE A 117 8.99 2.30 -4.88
CA PHE A 117 9.99 1.42 -5.45
C PHE A 117 9.84 1.28 -6.96
N PRO A 118 10.94 1.25 -7.73
CA PRO A 118 10.93 0.74 -9.11
C PRO A 118 10.24 -0.63 -9.18
N GLU A 119 9.59 -0.94 -10.30
CA GLU A 119 8.80 -2.18 -10.47
C GLU A 119 9.59 -3.43 -10.06
N GLU A 120 10.87 -3.54 -10.45
CA GLU A 120 11.69 -4.71 -10.12
C GLU A 120 11.87 -4.90 -8.61
N ILE A 121 12.07 -3.80 -7.88
CA ILE A 121 12.25 -3.83 -6.43
C ILE A 121 10.89 -4.05 -5.74
N ALA A 122 9.84 -3.41 -6.22
CA ALA A 122 8.48 -3.57 -5.70
C ALA A 122 8.05 -5.05 -5.72
N ARG A 123 8.39 -5.80 -6.78
CA ARG A 123 8.08 -7.24 -6.90
C ARG A 123 8.70 -8.10 -5.81
N CYS A 124 9.92 -7.79 -5.38
CA CYS A 124 10.62 -8.53 -4.32
C CYS A 124 10.05 -8.19 -2.93
N LYS A 125 9.76 -6.91 -2.70
CA LYS A 125 9.32 -6.39 -1.40
C LYS A 125 7.84 -6.65 -1.12
N MET A 126 7.01 -6.62 -2.16
CA MET A 126 5.56 -6.70 -2.03
C MET A 126 5.09 -8.12 -1.70
N ASN A 127 4.01 -8.20 -0.94
CA ASN A 127 3.27 -9.42 -0.72
C ASN A 127 2.95 -10.11 -2.06
N SER A 128 3.34 -11.38 -2.18
CA SER A 128 3.17 -12.20 -3.38
C SER A 128 1.79 -12.14 -4.04
N ALA A 129 0.70 -12.00 -3.27
CA ALA A 129 -0.65 -11.91 -3.82
C ALA A 129 -0.87 -10.60 -4.60
N GLN A 130 -0.24 -9.51 -4.16
CA GLN A 130 -0.37 -8.17 -4.74
C GLN A 130 0.51 -7.93 -5.96
N ILE A 131 1.48 -8.83 -6.24
CA ILE A 131 2.31 -8.75 -7.46
C ILE A 131 1.46 -8.69 -8.73
N ALA A 132 0.30 -9.37 -8.74
CA ALA A 132 -0.64 -9.33 -9.87
C ALA A 132 -1.14 -7.92 -10.21
N PHE A 133 -1.11 -6.98 -9.26
CA PHE A 133 -1.43 -5.58 -9.54
C PHE A 133 -0.36 -4.89 -10.37
N LEU A 134 0.93 -5.18 -10.12
CA LEU A 134 2.04 -4.67 -10.92
C LEU A 134 1.97 -5.21 -12.37
N ASP A 135 1.65 -6.49 -12.54
CA ASP A 135 1.46 -7.08 -13.87
C ASP A 135 0.35 -6.37 -14.65
N ARG A 136 -0.83 -6.22 -14.03
CA ARG A 136 -1.99 -5.57 -14.65
C ARG A 136 -1.74 -4.11 -14.97
N LEU A 137 -0.98 -3.42 -14.11
CA LEU A 137 -0.61 -2.03 -14.33
C LEU A 137 0.32 -1.91 -15.54
N ARG A 138 1.38 -2.72 -15.59
CA ARG A 138 2.31 -2.73 -16.72
C ARG A 138 1.59 -2.99 -18.05
N ASP A 139 0.64 -3.92 -18.05
CA ASP A 139 -0.16 -4.21 -19.24
C ASP A 139 -1.04 -3.01 -19.65
N LYS A 140 -1.54 -2.22 -18.69
CA LYS A 140 -2.32 -1.01 -18.97
C LYS A 140 -1.46 0.11 -19.58
N LEU A 141 -0.30 0.38 -18.99
CA LEU A 141 0.60 1.43 -19.45
C LEU A 141 1.18 1.13 -20.84
N ARG A 142 1.51 -0.13 -21.11
CA ARG A 142 1.96 -0.56 -22.45
C ARG A 142 0.91 -0.36 -23.54
N TYR A 143 -0.37 -0.32 -23.21
CA TYR A 143 -1.43 -0.06 -24.18
C TYR A 143 -1.54 1.43 -24.51
N GLU A 144 -1.21 2.32 -23.57
CA GLU A 144 -1.30 3.77 -23.76
C GLU A 144 -0.14 4.32 -24.62
N ASP A 145 1.05 3.72 -24.57
CA ASP A 145 2.19 4.09 -25.44
C ASP A 145 1.99 3.75 -26.94
N VAL A 146 1.00 2.92 -27.27
CA VAL A 146 0.79 2.38 -28.63
C VAL A 146 -0.53 2.90 -29.26
N SER A 147 -1.28 3.74 -28.54
CA SER A 147 -2.57 4.32 -28.94
C SER A 147 -2.44 5.78 -29.32
#